data_AF-A0A9R0U4K7-F1
#
_entry.id   AF-A0A9R0U4K7-F1
#
_cell.length_a   1.000
_cell.length_b   1.000
_cell.length_c   1.000
_cell.angle_alpha   90.00
_cell.angle_beta   90.00
_cell.angle_gamma   90.00
#
_symmetry.space_group_name_H-M   'P 1'
#
loop_
_entity.id
_entity.type
_entity.pdbx_description
1 polymer ?
#
loop_
_entity_poly.entity_id
_entity_poly.type
_entity_poly.pdbx_seq_one_letter_code
_entity_poly.pdbx_strand_id
1 'polypeptide(L)'
;MQESSAASPIEICDMERDVFESLLHFIYTDSLPAVLDVVMAGHLLVAADRYNIGRLKLICKEKLCNHIDSSMVATSLVLAEQHGFHHLKEACLKFLATPSNLEAMVAKSDGYEHLKSSCPSLLKEVISTILPAELKVTKDIIMAMWK
;
A
#
# COMPACT_ATOMS: atom_id res chain seq x y z
N MET A 1 -19.74 39.50 4.00
CA MET A 1 -18.85 38.35 4.23
C MET A 1 -17.59 38.90 4.85
N GLN A 2 -17.38 38.64 6.14
CA GLN A 2 -16.26 39.17 6.90
C GLN A 2 -15.14 38.12 6.80
N GLU A 3 -14.11 38.40 6.02
CA GLU A 3 -12.88 37.59 6.05
C GLU A 3 -12.27 37.75 7.44
N SER A 4 -12.38 36.71 8.25
CA SER A 4 -11.82 36.69 9.59
C SER A 4 -10.30 36.69 9.49
N SER A 5 -9.67 37.66 10.16
CA SER A 5 -8.30 37.69 10.72
C SER A 5 -7.30 36.70 10.13
N ALA A 6 -6.25 37.19 9.48
CA ALA A 6 -5.10 36.45 8.94
C ALA A 6 -4.87 35.12 9.70
N ALA A 7 -5.31 34.02 9.09
CA ALA A 7 -5.26 32.70 9.69
C ALA A 7 -3.81 32.36 10.02
N SER A 8 -3.58 31.82 11.21
CA SER A 8 -2.27 31.32 11.60
C SER A 8 -1.79 30.26 10.59
N PRO A 9 -0.49 30.22 10.24
CA PRO A 9 0.04 29.22 9.32
C PRO A 9 -0.33 27.79 9.77
N ILE A 10 -0.72 26.95 8.81
CA ILE A 10 -0.97 25.52 9.05
C ILE A 10 0.33 24.77 8.76
N GLU A 11 0.86 24.08 9.76
CA GLU A 11 2.07 23.26 9.62
C GLU A 11 1.70 21.82 9.24
N ILE A 12 2.42 21.24 8.27
CA ILE A 12 2.27 19.86 7.81
C ILE A 12 3.64 19.19 7.93
N CYS A 13 3.78 18.25 8.86
CA CYS A 13 5.08 17.65 9.22
C CYS A 13 5.27 16.22 8.69
N ASP A 14 4.18 15.54 8.32
CA ASP A 14 4.14 14.13 7.94
C ASP A 14 3.94 13.93 6.43
N MET A 15 4.45 14.88 5.65
CA MET A 15 4.43 14.83 4.19
C MET A 15 5.69 15.47 3.64
N GLU A 16 6.30 14.80 2.67
CA GLU A 16 7.43 15.36 1.94
C GLU A 16 6.97 16.54 1.08
N ARG A 17 7.88 17.51 0.88
CA ARG A 17 7.54 18.78 0.22
C ARG A 17 7.04 18.56 -1.20
N ASP A 18 7.70 17.70 -1.95
CA ASP A 18 7.40 17.36 -3.34
C ASP A 18 6.07 16.60 -3.49
N VAL A 19 5.75 15.73 -2.54
CA VAL A 19 4.43 15.06 -2.45
C VAL A 19 3.35 16.10 -2.20
N PHE A 20 3.57 17.03 -1.28
CA PHE A 20 2.61 18.09 -0.97
C PHE A 20 2.44 19.08 -2.13
N GLU A 21 3.53 19.44 -2.82
CA GLU A 21 3.48 20.27 -4.02
C GLU A 21 2.67 19.60 -5.13
N SER A 22 2.88 18.30 -5.35
CA SER A 22 2.14 17.51 -6.34
C SER A 22 0.65 17.39 -5.97
N LEU A 23 0.36 17.23 -4.68
CA LEU A 23 -1.00 17.22 -4.15
C LEU A 23 -1.71 18.55 -4.42
N LEU A 24 -1.06 19.67 -4.08
CA LEU A 24 -1.60 21.00 -4.31
C LEU A 24 -1.80 21.27 -5.80
N HIS A 25 -0.82 20.92 -6.63
CA HIS A 25 -0.95 21.04 -8.08
C HIS A 25 -2.22 20.32 -8.55
N PHE A 26 -2.42 19.05 -8.17
CA PHE A 26 -3.63 18.31 -8.52
C PHE A 26 -4.91 18.99 -8.02
N ILE A 27 -4.94 19.49 -6.78
CA ILE A 27 -6.13 20.17 -6.23
C ILE A 27 -6.51 21.39 -7.07
N TYR A 28 -5.52 22.16 -7.54
CA TYR A 28 -5.76 23.41 -8.27
C TYR A 28 -5.96 23.21 -9.78
N THR A 29 -5.39 22.16 -10.38
CA THR A 29 -5.38 21.99 -11.84
C THR A 29 -6.08 20.71 -12.32
N ASP A 30 -6.45 19.81 -11.41
CA ASP A 30 -7.00 18.48 -11.69
C ASP A 30 -6.09 17.62 -12.60
N SER A 31 -4.79 17.95 -12.64
CA SER A 31 -3.78 17.33 -13.50
C SER A 31 -2.62 16.73 -12.69
N LEU A 32 -2.01 15.70 -13.26
CA LEU A 32 -0.74 15.13 -12.81
C LEU A 32 0.29 15.24 -13.93
N PRO A 33 1.59 15.13 -13.61
CA PRO A 33 2.62 14.95 -14.63
C PRO A 33 2.27 13.78 -15.56
N ALA A 34 2.63 13.88 -16.84
CA ALA A 34 2.36 12.84 -17.83
C ALA A 34 2.93 11.47 -17.43
N VAL A 35 4.07 11.48 -16.73
CA VAL A 35 4.66 10.29 -16.13
C VAL A 35 4.62 10.45 -14.62
N LEU A 36 3.64 9.80 -13.99
CA LEU A 36 3.62 9.63 -12.55
C LEU A 36 4.53 8.46 -12.17
N ASP A 37 5.53 8.73 -11.35
CA ASP A 37 6.40 7.71 -10.76
C ASP A 37 5.62 6.82 -9.77
N VAL A 38 6.00 5.54 -9.64
CA VAL A 38 5.27 4.57 -8.80
C VAL A 38 5.47 4.86 -7.31
N VAL A 39 6.65 5.33 -6.90
CA VAL A 39 6.93 5.74 -5.51
C VAL A 39 6.11 6.99 -5.19
N MET A 40 6.14 7.99 -6.06
CA MET A 40 5.31 9.20 -5.93
C MET A 40 3.80 8.85 -5.89
N ALA A 41 3.34 7.90 -6.69
CA ALA A 41 1.95 7.43 -6.64
C ALA A 41 1.59 6.82 -5.27
N GLY A 42 2.52 6.09 -4.63
CA GLY A 42 2.37 5.58 -3.28
C GLY A 42 2.18 6.70 -2.24
N HIS A 43 3.07 7.69 -2.25
CA HIS A 43 2.97 8.82 -1.33
C HIS A 43 1.71 9.67 -1.57
N LEU A 44 1.37 9.94 -2.83
CA LEU A 44 0.16 10.67 -3.20
C LEU A 44 -1.11 9.88 -2.85
N LEU A 45 -1.08 8.56 -2.87
CA LEU A 45 -2.21 7.75 -2.44
C LEU A 45 -2.50 7.93 -0.94
N VAL A 46 -1.47 7.92 -0.10
CA VAL A 46 -1.59 8.19 1.34
C VAL A 46 -2.08 9.62 1.59
N ALA A 47 -1.51 10.59 0.87
CA ALA A 47 -1.94 11.99 0.95
C ALA A 47 -3.41 12.18 0.53
N ALA A 48 -3.80 11.58 -0.61
CA ALA A 48 -5.16 11.67 -1.14
C ALA A 48 -6.18 10.98 -0.23
N ASP A 49 -5.80 9.89 0.44
CA ASP A 49 -6.63 9.24 1.45
C ASP A 49 -6.84 10.15 2.66
N ARG A 50 -5.76 10.73 3.19
CA ARG A 50 -5.80 11.63 4.35
C ARG A 50 -6.65 12.88 4.12
N TYR A 51 -6.53 13.50 2.96
CA TYR A 51 -7.27 14.71 2.60
C TYR A 51 -8.58 14.42 1.83
N ASN A 52 -8.98 13.15 1.72
CA ASN A 52 -10.21 12.68 1.08
C ASN A 52 -10.39 13.16 -0.39
N ILE A 53 -9.31 13.13 -1.17
CA ILE A 53 -9.29 13.53 -2.59
C ILE A 53 -9.56 12.29 -3.46
N GLY A 54 -10.85 11.99 -3.64
CA GLY A 54 -11.29 10.73 -4.25
C GLY A 54 -10.73 10.42 -5.65
N ARG A 55 -10.65 11.41 -6.54
CA ARG A 55 -10.15 11.22 -7.92
C ARG A 55 -8.67 10.88 -7.94
N LEU A 56 -7.84 11.61 -7.19
CA LEU A 56 -6.41 11.33 -7.06
C LEU A 56 -6.17 9.95 -6.44
N LYS A 57 -6.93 9.61 -5.38
CA LYS A 57 -6.88 8.30 -4.74
C LYS A 57 -7.14 7.16 -5.74
N LEU A 58 -8.08 7.33 -6.67
CA LEU A 58 -8.35 6.33 -7.71
C LEU A 58 -7.19 6.19 -8.70
N ILE A 59 -6.67 7.31 -9.21
CA ILE A 59 -5.55 7.34 -10.17
C ILE A 59 -4.31 6.66 -9.58
N CYS A 60 -3.95 7.00 -8.34
CA CYS A 60 -2.79 6.42 -7.69
C CYS A 60 -2.97 4.92 -7.42
N LYS A 61 -4.17 4.48 -7.04
CA LYS A 61 -4.48 3.05 -6.87
C LYS A 61 -4.31 2.27 -8.17
N GLU A 62 -4.87 2.78 -9.27
CA GLU A 62 -4.75 2.15 -10.58
C GLU A 62 -3.30 2.06 -11.02
N LYS A 63 -2.53 3.13 -10.82
CA LYS A 63 -1.10 3.15 -11.09
C LYS A 63 -0.36 2.06 -10.30
N LEU A 64 -0.59 1.94 -9.00
CA LEU A 64 0.06 0.93 -8.17
C LEU A 64 -0.33 -0.50 -8.59
N CYS A 65 -1.62 -0.75 -8.85
CA CYS A 65 -2.10 -2.06 -9.30
C CYS A 65 -1.44 -2.50 -10.62
N ASN A 66 -1.20 -1.57 -11.54
CA ASN A 66 -0.61 -1.86 -12.86
C ASN A 66 0.92 -2.03 -12.82
N HIS A 67 1.57 -1.71 -11.70
CA HIS A 67 3.04 -1.71 -11.55
C HIS A 67 3.53 -2.52 -10.34
N ILE A 68 2.80 -3.57 -9.95
CA ILE A 68 3.24 -4.46 -8.88
C ILE A 68 4.43 -5.31 -9.36
N ASP A 69 5.54 -5.21 -8.63
CA ASP A 69 6.73 -6.04 -8.83
C ASP A 69 7.29 -6.54 -7.49
N SER A 70 8.31 -7.40 -7.54
CA SER A 70 8.92 -8.00 -6.35
C SER A 70 9.58 -6.99 -5.40
N SER A 71 9.96 -5.80 -5.87
CA SER A 71 10.52 -4.72 -5.03
C SER A 71 9.44 -3.96 -4.29
N MET A 72 8.28 -3.78 -4.91
CA MET A 72 7.23 -2.89 -4.41
C MET A 72 6.07 -3.61 -3.73
N VAL A 73 5.89 -4.91 -4.00
CA VAL A 73 4.72 -5.66 -3.54
C VAL A 73 4.57 -5.69 -2.03
N ALA A 74 5.67 -5.79 -1.26
CA ALA A 74 5.59 -5.80 0.20
C ALA A 74 5.12 -4.45 0.75
N THR A 75 5.70 -3.34 0.26
CA THR A 75 5.30 -1.98 0.65
C THR A 75 3.87 -1.67 0.22
N SER A 76 3.49 -2.05 -0.99
CA SER A 76 2.13 -1.86 -1.52
C SER A 76 1.09 -2.66 -0.74
N LEU A 77 1.45 -3.86 -0.30
CA LEU A 77 0.60 -4.72 0.52
C LEU A 77 0.37 -4.12 1.91
N VAL A 78 1.42 -3.59 2.55
CA VAL A 78 1.30 -2.87 3.84
C VAL A 78 0.43 -1.63 3.70
N LEU A 79 0.67 -0.81 2.67
CA LEU A 79 -0.16 0.38 2.39
C LEU A 79 -1.62 0.01 2.19
N ALA A 80 -1.89 -1.07 1.45
CA ALA A 80 -3.24 -1.51 1.20
C ALA A 80 -3.95 -2.01 2.46
N GLU A 81 -3.25 -2.66 3.38
CA GLU A 81 -3.78 -3.10 4.67
C GLU A 81 -4.08 -1.90 5.58
N GLN A 82 -3.12 -0.99 5.74
CA GLN A 82 -3.23 0.16 6.65
C GLN A 82 -4.36 1.12 6.28
N HIS A 83 -4.62 1.30 4.98
CA HIS A 83 -5.62 2.22 4.47
C HIS A 83 -6.88 1.54 3.89
N GLY A 84 -7.01 0.21 4.03
CA GLY A 84 -8.19 -0.52 3.56
C GLY A 84 -8.38 -0.53 2.03
N PHE A 85 -7.30 -0.56 1.25
CA PHE A 85 -7.36 -0.60 -0.21
C PHE A 85 -7.51 -2.04 -0.73
N HIS A 86 -8.69 -2.61 -0.58
CA HIS A 86 -8.97 -4.03 -0.88
C HIS A 86 -8.52 -4.50 -2.27
N HIS A 87 -8.77 -3.74 -3.34
CA HIS A 87 -8.35 -4.14 -4.69
C HIS A 87 -6.81 -4.18 -4.85
N LEU A 88 -6.09 -3.23 -4.23
CA LEU A 88 -4.63 -3.23 -4.26
C LEU A 88 -4.08 -4.41 -3.46
N LYS A 89 -4.68 -4.70 -2.28
CA LYS A 89 -4.34 -5.88 -1.48
C LYS A 89 -4.53 -7.17 -2.28
N GLU A 90 -5.67 -7.32 -2.93
CA GLU A 90 -5.97 -8.50 -3.76
C GLU A 90 -4.98 -8.65 -4.92
N ALA A 91 -4.65 -7.56 -5.61
CA ALA A 91 -3.65 -7.58 -6.68
C ALA A 91 -2.26 -8.00 -6.18
N CYS A 92 -1.85 -7.50 -4.99
CA CYS A 92 -0.60 -7.92 -4.35
C CYS A 92 -0.61 -9.41 -3.98
N LEU A 93 -1.70 -9.91 -3.39
CA LEU A 93 -1.83 -11.32 -3.03
C LEU A 93 -1.82 -12.24 -4.26
N LYS A 94 -2.47 -11.82 -5.36
CA LYS A 94 -2.42 -12.53 -6.64
C LYS A 94 -1.00 -12.59 -7.21
N PHE A 95 -0.24 -11.50 -7.13
CA PHE A 95 1.16 -11.48 -7.56
C PHE A 95 2.02 -12.45 -6.73
N LEU A 96 1.79 -12.49 -5.41
CA LEU A 96 2.53 -13.34 -4.47
C LEU A 96 2.10 -14.81 -4.48
N ALA A 97 1.01 -15.17 -5.17
CA ALA A 97 0.57 -16.55 -5.31
C ALA A 97 1.59 -17.45 -6.04
N THR A 98 2.54 -16.85 -6.77
CA THR A 98 3.63 -17.58 -7.42
C THR A 98 4.84 -17.68 -6.49
N PRO A 99 5.39 -18.90 -6.22
CA PRO A 99 6.52 -19.07 -5.30
C PRO A 99 7.76 -18.23 -5.66
N SER A 100 8.10 -18.10 -6.94
CA SER A 100 9.24 -17.27 -7.39
C SER A 100 9.08 -15.79 -7.05
N ASN A 101 7.85 -15.27 -7.09
CA ASN A 101 7.57 -13.87 -6.74
C ASN A 101 7.66 -13.66 -5.23
N LEU A 102 7.20 -14.63 -4.44
CA LEU A 102 7.37 -14.62 -2.99
C LEU A 102 8.85 -14.65 -2.62
N GLU A 103 9.62 -15.57 -3.19
CA GLU A 103 11.08 -15.67 -2.97
C GLU A 103 11.78 -14.37 -3.34
N ALA A 104 11.44 -13.77 -4.49
CA ALA A 104 12.01 -12.50 -4.93
C ALA A 104 11.66 -11.34 -3.98
N MET A 105 10.44 -11.31 -3.44
CA MET A 105 10.04 -10.32 -2.42
C MET A 105 10.84 -10.51 -1.12
N VAL A 106 10.99 -11.75 -0.65
CA VAL A 106 11.77 -12.07 0.57
C VAL A 106 13.26 -11.75 0.39
N ALA A 107 13.80 -11.95 -0.81
CA ALA A 107 15.21 -11.65 -1.12
C ALA A 107 15.51 -10.14 -1.18
N LYS A 108 14.51 -9.29 -1.48
CA LYS A 108 14.63 -7.82 -1.47
C LYS A 108 14.26 -7.31 -0.06
N SER A 109 15.25 -7.29 0.83
CA SER A 109 15.11 -7.17 2.30
C SER A 109 14.16 -6.10 2.83
N ASP A 110 14.15 -4.91 2.23
CA ASP A 110 13.64 -3.72 2.93
C ASP A 110 12.11 -3.71 3.04
N GLY A 111 11.41 -4.05 1.96
CA GLY A 111 9.95 -4.14 1.95
C GLY A 111 9.44 -5.30 2.80
N TYR A 112 10.15 -6.43 2.78
CA TYR A 112 9.77 -7.62 3.55
C TYR A 112 9.94 -7.41 5.07
N GLU A 113 11.06 -6.81 5.50
CA GLU A 113 11.27 -6.49 6.92
C GLU A 113 10.26 -5.44 7.43
N HIS A 114 9.90 -4.47 6.59
CA HIS A 114 8.83 -3.54 6.91
C HIS A 114 7.46 -4.24 7.06
N LEU A 115 7.12 -5.18 6.18
CA LEU A 115 5.90 -6.00 6.29
C LEU A 115 5.88 -6.80 7.60
N LYS A 116 6.99 -7.45 7.93
CA LYS A 116 7.13 -8.28 9.12
C LYS A 116 7.00 -7.48 10.42
N SER A 117 7.54 -6.27 10.46
CA SER A 117 7.47 -5.40 11.64
C SER A 117 6.14 -4.66 11.77
N SER A 118 5.58 -4.17 10.65
CA SER A 118 4.38 -3.32 10.66
C SER A 118 3.07 -4.10 10.63
N CYS A 119 3.03 -5.26 9.95
CA CYS A 119 1.79 -6.03 9.77
C CYS A 119 2.02 -7.56 9.87
N PRO A 120 2.33 -8.12 11.06
CA PRO A 120 2.57 -9.56 11.23
C PRO A 120 1.37 -10.45 10.86
N SER A 121 0.14 -9.96 11.07
CA SER A 121 -1.10 -10.64 10.69
C SER A 121 -1.21 -10.81 9.17
N LEU A 122 -0.82 -9.78 8.42
CA LEU A 122 -0.84 -9.78 6.96
C LEU A 122 0.18 -10.76 6.39
N LEU A 123 1.37 -10.86 7.00
CA LEU A 123 2.34 -11.88 6.63
C LEU A 123 1.78 -13.31 6.81
N LYS A 124 1.05 -13.56 7.91
CA LYS A 124 0.36 -14.84 8.13
C LYS A 124 -0.69 -15.11 7.05
N GLU A 125 -1.41 -14.08 6.61
CA GLU A 125 -2.39 -14.18 5.51
C GLU A 125 -1.73 -14.55 4.19
N VAL A 126 -0.62 -13.89 3.83
CA VAL A 126 0.19 -14.22 2.63
C VAL A 126 0.62 -15.68 2.65
N ILE A 127 1.22 -16.14 3.76
CA ILE A 127 1.65 -17.53 3.93
C ILE A 127 0.45 -18.48 3.76
N SER A 128 -0.70 -18.15 4.34
CA SER A 128 -1.90 -18.97 4.24
C SER A 128 -2.50 -19.03 2.84
N THR A 129 -2.29 -17.98 2.03
CA THR A 129 -2.77 -17.90 0.64
C THR A 129 -1.93 -18.80 -0.28
N ILE A 130 -0.66 -18.97 0.06
CA ILE A 130 0.33 -19.72 -0.73
C ILE A 130 0.38 -21.20 -0.34
N LEU A 131 0.13 -21.52 0.93
CA LEU A 131 0.11 -22.91 1.38
C LEU A 131 -0.98 -23.69 0.63
N PRO A 132 -0.65 -24.83 -0.02
CA PRO A 132 -1.66 -25.71 -0.60
C PRO A 132 -2.68 -26.11 0.48
N ALA A 133 -3.95 -26.20 0.09
CA ALA A 133 -5.07 -26.48 0.99
C ALA A 133 -4.83 -27.72 1.88
N GLU A 134 -4.06 -28.69 1.38
CA GLU A 134 -3.64 -29.92 2.05
C GLU A 134 -2.76 -29.66 3.30
N LEU A 135 -1.87 -28.67 3.26
CA LEU A 135 -1.01 -28.29 4.40
C LEU A 135 -1.79 -27.53 5.48
N LYS A 136 -2.83 -26.78 5.10
CA LYS A 136 -3.77 -26.14 6.05
C LYS A 136 -4.50 -27.20 6.88
N VAL A 137 -5.07 -28.20 6.20
CA VAL A 137 -5.77 -29.33 6.84
C VAL A 137 -4.84 -30.08 7.79
N THR A 138 -3.59 -30.32 7.37
CA THR A 138 -2.62 -31.06 8.21
C THR A 138 -2.24 -30.27 9.47
N LYS A 139 -2.07 -28.94 9.36
CA LYS A 139 -1.76 -28.07 10.50
C LYS A 139 -2.91 -27.98 11.50
N ASP A 140 -4.15 -27.90 11.03
CA ASP A 140 -5.34 -27.86 11.88
C ASP A 140 -5.56 -29.20 12.61
N ILE A 141 -5.32 -30.33 11.93
CA ILE A 141 -5.33 -31.66 12.54
C ILE A 141 -4.25 -31.78 13.63
N ILE A 142 -3.02 -31.36 13.36
CA ILE A 142 -1.92 -31.42 14.33
C ILE A 142 -2.23 -30.56 15.57
N MET A 143 -2.76 -29.35 15.39
CA MET A 143 -3.16 -28.49 16.53
C MET A 143 -4.35 -29.07 17.32
N ALA A 144 -5.27 -29.79 16.66
CA ALA A 144 -6.38 -30.46 17.33
C ALA A 144 -5.95 -31.73 18.09
N MET A 145 -4.92 -32.43 17.62
CA MET A 145 -4.37 -33.62 18.29
C MET A 145 -3.58 -33.30 19.56
N TRP A 146 -3.18 -32.03 19.75
CA TRP A 146 -2.37 -31.59 20.89
C TRP A 146 -3.14 -30.77 21.93
N LYS A 147 -4.48 -30.80 21.87
CA LYS A 147 -5.40 -30.15 22.80
C LYS A 147 -6.14 -31.20 23.62
#